data_AF-A0A929EVZ6-F1
#
_entry.id   AF-A0A929EVZ6-F1
#
_cell.length_a   1.000
_cell.length_b   1.000
_cell.length_c   1.000
_cell.angle_alpha   90.00
_cell.angle_beta   90.00
_cell.angle_gamma   90.00
#
_symmetry.space_group_name_H-M   'P 1'
#
loop_
_entity.id
_entity.type
_entity.pdbx_description
1 polymer ?
#
loop_
_entity_poly.entity_id
_entity_poly.type
_entity_poly.pdbx_seq_one_letter_code
_entity_poly.pdbx_strand_id
1 'polypeptide(L)'
;MSLDYGTKPDTPAGMTLTVYTEIDSQLSPPLKDAINNAQSANEKKAAEDALKDARETWKKLSYAVAKGVIEHIMTNMEIRGIETQGNVNTTVEGKTDRADPGNHQHDVDLLGEQIDVVFTQSNDGTGRVK
;
A
#
# COMPACT_ATOMS: atom_id res chain seq x y z
N MET A 1 15.45 -3.17 17.80
CA MET A 1 14.09 -3.62 17.46
C MET A 1 14.20 -4.58 16.30
N SER A 2 14.01 -5.87 16.55
CA SER A 2 13.99 -6.90 15.52
C SER A 2 12.59 -6.92 14.91
N LEU A 3 12.47 -6.60 13.62
CA LEU A 3 11.25 -6.81 12.87
C LEU A 3 11.10 -8.32 12.66
N ASP A 4 10.24 -8.91 13.47
CA ASP A 4 9.74 -10.27 13.29
C ASP A 4 8.85 -10.28 12.04
N TYR A 5 9.44 -10.66 10.91
CA TYR A 5 8.70 -10.93 9.68
C TYR A 5 8.01 -12.28 9.85
N GLY A 6 6.78 -12.22 10.35
CA GLY A 6 5.89 -13.35 10.55
C GLY A 6 5.94 -14.35 9.40
N THR A 7 5.95 -15.62 9.79
CA THR A 7 5.65 -16.84 9.02
C THR A 7 5.44 -16.63 7.52
N LYS A 8 6.40 -17.13 6.73
CA LYS A 8 6.28 -17.26 5.27
C LYS A 8 4.87 -17.73 4.89
N PRO A 9 4.12 -16.98 4.07
CA PRO A 9 2.96 -17.57 3.41
C PRO A 9 3.46 -18.72 2.52
N ASP A 10 2.87 -19.91 2.69
CA ASP A 10 3.15 -21.11 1.87
C ASP A 10 2.75 -20.96 0.40
N THR A 11 2.09 -19.85 0.05
CA THR A 11 1.89 -19.38 -1.32
C THR A 11 2.97 -18.37 -1.67
N PRO A 12 3.67 -18.55 -2.80
CA PRO A 12 4.78 -17.69 -3.12
C PRO A 12 4.19 -16.26 -3.37
N ALA A 13 4.63 -15.30 -2.56
CA ALA A 13 3.87 -14.08 -2.31
C ALA A 13 4.22 -12.95 -3.30
N GLY A 14 3.19 -12.30 -3.86
CA GLY A 14 3.31 -11.07 -4.64
C GLY A 14 2.58 -11.11 -5.98
N MET A 15 2.08 -9.94 -6.42
CA MET A 15 1.32 -9.79 -7.67
C MET A 15 2.14 -10.24 -8.90
N THR A 16 3.42 -9.87 -8.96
CA THR A 16 4.35 -10.31 -10.03
C THR A 16 4.35 -11.82 -10.21
N LEU A 17 4.35 -12.56 -9.11
CA LEU A 17 4.42 -14.00 -9.14
C LEU A 17 3.08 -14.63 -9.46
N THR A 18 1.99 -14.07 -8.95
CA THR A 18 0.64 -14.50 -9.31
C THR A 18 0.41 -14.38 -10.81
N VAL A 19 0.78 -13.22 -11.39
CA VAL A 19 0.68 -12.98 -12.84
C VAL A 19 1.58 -13.95 -13.61
N TYR A 20 2.81 -14.18 -13.16
CA TYR A 20 3.71 -15.13 -13.81
C TYR A 20 3.15 -16.56 -13.82
N THR A 21 2.64 -17.02 -12.67
CA THR A 21 2.08 -18.38 -12.54
C THR A 21 0.88 -18.57 -13.47
N GLU A 22 0.01 -17.56 -13.59
CA GLU A 22 -1.13 -17.60 -14.49
C GLU A 22 -0.67 -17.67 -15.96
N ILE A 23 0.29 -16.83 -16.35
CA ILE A 23 0.85 -16.84 -17.71
C ILE A 23 1.52 -18.19 -18.02
N ASP A 24 2.35 -18.72 -17.11
CA ASP A 24 3.03 -20.01 -17.30
C ASP A 24 2.02 -21.15 -17.42
N SER A 25 0.93 -21.12 -16.62
CA SER A 25 -0.14 -22.11 -16.65
C SER A 25 -0.89 -22.11 -17.98
N GLN A 26 -1.22 -20.94 -18.51
CA GLN A 26 -2.00 -20.84 -19.76
C GLN A 26 -1.16 -21.08 -21.01
N LEU A 27 0.11 -20.65 -21.01
CA LEU A 27 0.92 -20.61 -22.24
C LEU A 27 1.98 -21.72 -22.32
N SER A 28 2.36 -22.37 -21.21
CA SER A 28 3.28 -23.51 -21.25
C SER A 28 2.76 -24.76 -21.96
N PRO A 29 1.47 -25.17 -21.83
CA PRO A 29 0.99 -26.42 -22.41
C PRO A 29 1.31 -26.59 -23.90
N PRO A 30 0.98 -25.65 -24.81
CA PRO A 30 1.28 -25.84 -26.23
C PRO A 30 2.79 -25.94 -26.54
N LEU A 31 3.64 -25.26 -25.75
CA LEU A 31 5.10 -25.35 -25.89
C LEU A 31 5.65 -26.70 -25.38
N LYS A 32 5.08 -27.23 -24.28
CA LYS A 32 5.41 -28.57 -23.79
C LYS A 32 4.97 -29.64 -24.77
N ASP A 33 3.80 -29.47 -25.40
CA ASP A 33 3.33 -30.38 -26.45
C ASP A 33 4.26 -30.36 -27.66
N ALA A 34 4.76 -29.19 -28.07
CA ALA A 34 5.76 -29.08 -29.13
C ALA A 34 7.06 -29.82 -28.79
N ILE A 35 7.55 -29.72 -27.54
CA ILE A 35 8.72 -30.46 -27.05
C ILE A 35 8.47 -31.98 -27.10
N ASN A 36 7.28 -32.42 -26.68
CA ASN A 36 6.91 -33.84 -26.64
C ASN A 36 6.74 -34.45 -28.05
N ASN A 37 6.31 -33.63 -29.02
CA ASN A 37 6.07 -34.07 -30.40
C ASN A 37 7.29 -33.95 -31.32
N ALA A 38 8.39 -33.34 -30.86
CA ALA A 38 9.62 -33.20 -31.63
C ALA A 38 10.19 -34.57 -32.04
N GLN A 39 10.53 -34.72 -33.32
CA GLN A 39 10.97 -36.00 -33.89
C GLN A 39 12.49 -36.14 -33.90
N SER A 40 13.21 -35.02 -33.79
CA SER A 40 14.67 -34.98 -33.73
C SER A 40 15.20 -34.31 -32.46
N ALA A 41 16.42 -34.66 -32.07
CA ALA A 41 17.11 -34.03 -30.93
C ALA A 41 17.31 -32.52 -31.12
N ASN A 42 17.50 -32.07 -32.38
CA ASN A 42 17.66 -30.65 -32.70
C ASN A 42 16.35 -29.88 -32.53
N GLU A 43 15.23 -30.43 -33.00
CA GLU A 43 13.90 -29.84 -32.81
C GLU A 43 13.53 -29.77 -31.33
N LYS A 44 13.81 -30.84 -30.58
CA LYS A 44 13.55 -30.88 -29.14
C LYS A 44 14.32 -29.78 -28.40
N LYS A 45 15.62 -29.65 -28.70
CA LYS A 45 16.46 -28.61 -28.11
C LYS A 45 15.95 -27.20 -28.46
N ALA A 46 15.61 -26.96 -29.72
CA ALA A 46 15.07 -25.66 -30.13
C ALA A 46 13.75 -25.33 -29.41
N ALA A 47 12.87 -26.31 -29.20
CA ALA A 47 11.63 -26.13 -28.47
C ALA A 47 11.84 -25.90 -26.97
N GLU A 48 12.80 -26.59 -26.35
CA GLU A 48 13.20 -26.38 -24.95
C GLU A 48 13.80 -24.97 -24.75
N ASP A 49 14.68 -24.53 -25.66
CA ASP A 49 15.25 -23.18 -25.64
C ASP A 49 14.15 -22.12 -25.82
N ALA A 50 13.20 -22.33 -26.74
CA ALA A 50 12.06 -21.43 -26.92
C ALA A 50 11.17 -21.33 -25.67
N LEU A 51 10.90 -22.45 -24.99
CA LEU A 51 10.14 -22.44 -23.72
C LEU A 51 10.90 -21.69 -22.62
N LYS A 52 12.22 -21.85 -22.56
CA LYS A 52 13.05 -21.13 -21.60
C LYS A 52 13.02 -19.62 -21.85
N ASP A 53 13.22 -19.19 -23.09
CA ASP A 53 13.19 -17.78 -23.48
C ASP A 53 11.81 -17.15 -23.26
N ALA A 54 10.74 -17.91 -23.55
CA ALA A 54 9.37 -17.50 -23.26
C ALA A 54 9.18 -17.25 -21.76
N ARG A 55 9.63 -18.16 -20.89
CA ARG A 55 9.53 -18.00 -19.43
C ARG A 55 10.31 -16.80 -18.90
N GLU A 56 11.50 -16.53 -19.44
CA GLU A 56 12.24 -15.31 -19.09
C GLU A 56 11.47 -14.04 -19.48
N THR A 57 10.84 -14.06 -20.66
CA THR A 57 10.01 -12.94 -21.15
C THR A 57 8.75 -12.78 -20.30
N TRP A 58 8.08 -13.86 -19.91
CA TRP A 58 6.90 -13.82 -19.05
C TRP A 58 7.22 -13.30 -17.66
N LYS A 59 8.40 -13.59 -17.10
CA LYS A 59 8.85 -12.96 -15.85
C LYS A 59 8.94 -11.44 -15.98
N LYS A 60 9.53 -10.94 -17.06
CA LYS A 60 9.64 -9.49 -17.33
C LYS A 60 8.26 -8.86 -17.51
N LEU A 61 7.38 -9.51 -18.27
CA LEU A 61 6.00 -9.05 -18.46
C LEU A 61 5.25 -8.98 -17.14
N SER A 62 5.34 -10.02 -16.32
CA SER A 62 4.65 -10.09 -15.03
C SER A 62 5.11 -8.99 -14.07
N TYR A 63 6.41 -8.68 -14.09
CA TYR A 63 6.97 -7.55 -13.34
C TYR A 63 6.43 -6.22 -13.86
N ALA A 64 6.40 -6.01 -15.18
CA ALA A 64 5.89 -4.77 -15.77
C ALA A 64 4.41 -4.54 -15.46
N VAL A 65 3.59 -5.61 -15.51
CA VAL A 65 2.18 -5.55 -15.12
C VAL A 65 2.02 -5.19 -13.65
N ALA A 66 2.70 -5.91 -12.75
CA ALA A 66 2.61 -5.63 -11.32
C ALA A 66 3.08 -4.21 -10.96
N LYS A 67 4.18 -3.77 -11.57
CA LYS A 67 4.68 -2.40 -11.42
C LYS A 67 3.66 -1.37 -11.90
N GLY A 68 3.11 -1.54 -13.10
CA GLY A 68 2.13 -0.63 -13.67
C GLY A 68 0.85 -0.54 -12.82
N VAL A 69 0.39 -1.66 -12.25
CA VAL A 69 -0.75 -1.66 -11.32
C VAL A 69 -0.43 -0.90 -10.04
N ILE A 70 0.75 -1.14 -9.44
CA ILE A 70 1.18 -0.41 -8.23
C ILE A 70 1.29 1.08 -8.51
N GLU A 71 1.95 1.49 -9.58
CA GLU A 71 2.08 2.89 -9.98
C GLU A 71 0.72 3.53 -10.23
N HIS A 72 -0.21 2.81 -10.88
CA HIS A 72 -1.56 3.29 -11.10
C HIS A 72 -2.31 3.51 -9.79
N ILE A 73 -2.23 2.55 -8.86
CA ILE A 73 -2.84 2.66 -7.54
C ILE A 73 -2.23 3.86 -6.80
N MET A 74 -0.91 3.96 -6.71
CA MET A 74 -0.24 5.07 -6.00
C MET A 74 -0.62 6.45 -6.57
N THR A 75 -0.70 6.56 -7.89
CA THR A 75 -1.02 7.83 -8.55
C THR A 75 -2.48 8.25 -8.34
N ASN A 76 -3.40 7.29 -8.24
CA ASN A 76 -4.85 7.54 -8.21
C ASN A 76 -5.50 7.23 -6.85
N MET A 77 -4.72 6.84 -5.84
CA MET A 77 -5.24 6.55 -4.52
C MET A 77 -5.71 7.83 -3.85
N GLU A 78 -7.01 7.89 -3.55
CA GLU A 78 -7.58 8.93 -2.71
C GLU A 78 -7.78 8.37 -1.29
N ILE A 79 -7.03 8.88 -0.32
CA ILE A 79 -7.21 8.53 1.09
C ILE A 79 -8.31 9.44 1.65
N ARG A 80 -9.42 8.84 2.09
CA ARG A 80 -10.55 9.54 2.72
C ARG A 80 -10.70 9.15 4.18
N GLY A 81 -11.18 10.08 5.01
CA GLY A 81 -11.57 9.78 6.40
C GLY A 81 -10.41 9.73 7.40
N ILE A 82 -9.37 10.54 7.21
CA ILE A 82 -8.35 10.72 8.25
C ILE A 82 -8.96 11.57 9.37
N GLU A 83 -9.41 10.93 10.45
CA GLU A 83 -9.84 11.61 11.68
C GLU A 83 -8.67 11.64 12.68
N THR A 84 -8.27 12.84 13.10
CA THR A 84 -7.31 13.02 14.19
C THR A 84 -8.04 13.27 15.49
N GLN A 85 -7.86 12.39 16.48
CA GLN A 85 -8.30 12.62 17.85
C GLN A 85 -7.15 13.26 18.65
N GLY A 86 -7.41 14.41 19.25
CA GLY A 86 -6.48 15.10 20.15
C GLY A 86 -7.20 15.64 21.37
N ASN A 87 -6.59 15.51 22.55
CA ASN A 87 -7.12 16.08 23.78
C ASN A 87 -6.73 17.57 23.85
N VAL A 88 -7.72 18.45 24.04
CA VAL A 88 -7.48 19.86 24.36
C VAL A 88 -7.46 20.01 25.88
N ASN A 89 -6.27 20.25 26.44
CA ASN A 89 -6.13 20.61 27.84
C ASN A 89 -6.09 22.14 27.95
N THR A 90 -7.02 22.72 28.70
CA THR A 90 -7.06 24.16 29.00
C THR A 90 -6.98 24.38 30.50
N THR A 91 -6.22 25.40 30.93
CA THR A 91 -6.07 25.76 32.34
C THR A 91 -6.95 26.98 32.61
N VAL A 92 -7.90 26.85 33.53
CA VAL A 92 -8.73 27.97 34.00
C VAL A 92 -8.09 28.59 35.23
N GLU A 93 -7.63 29.83 35.13
CA GLU A 93 -7.22 30.63 36.28
C GLU A 93 -8.33 31.63 36.64
N GLY A 94 -8.98 31.40 37.79
CA GLY A 94 -9.98 32.32 38.34
C GLY A 94 -9.37 33.32 39.31
N LYS A 95 -9.69 34.61 39.18
CA LYS A 95 -9.38 35.61 40.22
C LYS A 95 -10.44 35.54 41.32
N THR A 96 -10.10 34.91 42.44
CA THR A 96 -10.99 34.80 43.62
C THR A 96 -10.73 35.94 44.61
N ASP A 97 -10.85 37.19 44.17
CA ASP A 97 -10.79 38.33 45.08
C ASP A 97 -12.07 38.41 45.94
N ARG A 98 -11.97 39.07 47.11
CA ARG A 98 -13.06 39.13 48.10
C ARG A 98 -14.19 40.04 47.60
N ALA A 99 -15.33 39.46 47.24
CA ALA A 99 -16.57 40.18 46.89
C ALA A 99 -17.51 40.36 48.11
N ASP A 100 -18.37 41.38 48.05
CA ASP A 100 -19.39 41.64 49.08
C ASP A 100 -20.43 40.50 49.16
N PRO A 101 -21.06 40.27 50.34
CA PRO A 101 -22.00 39.17 50.51
C PRO A 101 -23.25 39.40 49.66
N GLY A 102 -23.41 38.66 48.57
CA GLY A 102 -24.68 38.62 47.85
C GLY A 102 -24.64 38.25 46.37
N ASN A 103 -23.50 38.37 45.68
CA ASN A 103 -23.40 37.87 44.31
C ASN A 103 -21.95 37.75 43.84
N HIS A 104 -21.51 36.54 43.47
CA HIS A 104 -20.34 36.36 42.62
C HIS A 104 -20.67 35.34 41.54
N GLN A 105 -20.50 35.73 40.29
CA GLN A 105 -20.58 34.89 39.10
C GLN A 105 -19.27 35.05 38.34
N HIS A 106 -18.67 33.93 37.95
CA HIS A 106 -17.48 33.91 37.12
C HIS A 106 -17.86 33.23 35.81
N ASP A 107 -17.94 34.01 34.73
CA ASP A 107 -18.09 33.46 33.39
C ASP A 107 -16.71 33.02 32.90
N VAL A 108 -16.57 31.73 32.61
CA VAL A 108 -15.34 31.14 32.08
C VAL A 108 -15.59 30.76 30.63
N ASP A 109 -15.06 31.57 29.71
CA ASP A 109 -15.07 31.26 28.28
C ASP A 109 -13.85 30.40 27.93
N LEU A 110 -14.10 29.12 27.65
CA LEU A 110 -13.09 28.19 27.16
C LEU A 110 -13.16 28.14 25.62
N LEU A 111 -12.26 28.87 24.97
CA LEU A 111 -12.01 28.71 23.54
C LEU A 111 -10.94 27.64 23.34
N GLY A 112 -11.36 26.41 23.08
CA GLY A 112 -10.46 25.33 22.66
C GLY A 112 -10.03 25.55 21.21
N GLU A 113 -9.03 26.38 20.98
CA GLU A 113 -8.45 26.56 19.65
C GLU A 113 -7.27 25.59 19.46
N GLN A 114 -7.45 24.58 18.59
CA GLN A 114 -6.33 23.78 18.10
C GLN A 114 -5.56 24.61 17.07
N ILE A 115 -4.57 25.35 17.55
CA ILE A 115 -3.58 26.05 16.73
C ILE A 115 -2.41 25.09 16.44
N ASP A 116 -1.92 25.08 15.21
CA ASP A 116 -0.77 24.27 14.74
C ASP A 116 -0.97 22.74 14.68
N VAL A 117 -2.12 22.26 14.18
CA VAL A 117 -2.18 20.87 13.69
C VAL A 117 -1.38 20.76 12.39
N VAL A 118 -0.08 20.50 12.53
CA VAL A 118 0.80 20.22 11.39
C VAL A 118 0.59 18.78 10.95
N PHE A 119 -0.19 18.60 9.89
CA PHE A 119 -0.27 17.33 9.20
C PHE A 119 0.99 17.14 8.34
N THR A 120 1.92 16.33 8.83
CA THR A 120 2.98 15.81 7.96
C THR A 120 2.41 14.65 7.15
N GLN A 121 1.62 14.99 6.12
CA GLN A 121 1.19 13.98 5.15
C GLN A 121 2.40 13.62 4.29
N SER A 122 3.09 12.53 4.63
CA SER A 122 4.00 11.88 3.69
C SER A 122 3.16 11.10 2.68
N ASN A 123 2.55 11.82 1.74
CA ASN A 123 1.89 11.22 0.58
C ASN A 123 2.89 11.21 -0.58
N ASP A 124 3.19 10.02 -1.09
CA ASP A 124 3.80 9.80 -2.39
C ASP A 124 2.79 9.95 -3.55
N GLY A 125 1.54 10.32 -3.25
CA GLY A 125 0.44 10.66 -4.18
C GLY A 125 -0.23 12.02 -3.93
N THR A 126 -1.28 12.33 -4.72
CA THR A 126 -1.97 13.63 -4.71
C THR A 126 -3.13 13.69 -3.71
N GLY A 127 -2.85 14.08 -2.47
CA GLY A 127 -3.89 14.37 -1.48
C GLY A 127 -4.50 15.76 -1.65
N ARG A 128 -5.83 15.87 -1.63
CA ARG A 128 -6.54 17.16 -1.47
C ARG A 128 -7.20 17.19 -0.10
N VAL A 129 -6.76 18.12 0.75
CA VAL A 129 -7.44 18.48 1.99
C VAL A 129 -8.65 19.34 1.61
N LYS A 130 -9.84 18.98 2.09
CA LYS A 130 -11.04 19.82 2.03
C LYS A 130 -11.43 20.24 3.42
#